data_AF-A0ABD6ES20-F1
#
_entry.id   AF-A0ABD6ES20-F1
#
_cell.length_a   1.000
_cell.length_b   1.000
_cell.length_c   1.000
_cell.angle_alpha   90.00
_cell.angle_beta   90.00
_cell.angle_gamma   90.00
#
_symmetry.space_group_name_H-M   'P 1'
#
loop_
_entity.id
_entity.type
_entity.pdbx_description
1 polymer ?
#
loop_
_entity_poly.entity_id
_entity_poly.type
_entity_poly.pdbx_seq_one_letter_code
_entity_poly.pdbx_strand_id
1 'polypeptide(L)'
;MSKGGTTIYYDLAADEEVFEGKGNFQFDIYRLMRKATRNQWQKYTPITNVLWLIYVERNLYEKLEKNQIGTCEQRLCFLQFFASLERSQTVGDWLYSTEMPHFLRA
;
A
#
# COMPACT_ATOMS: atom_id res chain seq x y z
N MET A 1 9.99 -9.72 -36.94
CA MET A 1 10.37 -10.14 -35.57
C MET A 1 9.46 -9.42 -34.59
N SER A 2 8.46 -10.09 -34.01
CA SER A 2 7.63 -9.50 -32.96
C SER A 2 8.42 -9.53 -31.64
N LYS A 3 8.58 -8.37 -31.00
CA LYS A 3 9.02 -8.35 -29.60
C LYS A 3 7.87 -8.92 -28.77
N GLY A 4 7.93 -10.20 -28.42
CA GLY A 4 7.10 -10.75 -27.35
C GLY A 4 7.43 -9.95 -26.09
N GLY A 5 6.42 -9.32 -25.48
CA GLY A 5 6.61 -8.58 -24.24
C GLY A 5 7.14 -9.52 -23.17
N THR A 6 8.42 -9.39 -22.83
CA THR A 6 9.02 -10.16 -21.74
C THR A 6 8.53 -9.55 -20.43
N THR A 7 7.51 -10.16 -19.83
CA THR A 7 7.14 -9.85 -18.44
C THR A 7 8.26 -10.37 -17.55
N ILE A 8 9.00 -9.45 -16.92
CA ILE A 8 9.98 -9.79 -15.90
C ILE A 8 9.20 -10.00 -14.60
N TYR A 9 9.22 -11.22 -14.07
CA TYR A 9 8.68 -11.56 -12.76
C TYR A 9 9.87 -11.72 -11.80
N TYR A 10 9.83 -10.97 -10.70
CA TYR A 10 10.76 -11.15 -9.59
C TYR A 10 10.04 -11.92 -8.48
N ASP A 11 10.53 -13.12 -8.16
CA ASP A 11 9.96 -13.91 -7.08
C ASP A 11 10.50 -13.45 -5.73
N LEU A 12 9.68 -12.69 -5.01
CA LEU A 12 10.03 -12.24 -3.66
C LEU A 12 10.22 -13.40 -2.67
N ALA A 13 9.72 -14.62 -2.94
CA ALA A 13 10.01 -15.77 -2.09
C ALA A 13 11.49 -16.16 -2.10
N ALA A 14 12.24 -15.79 -3.15
CA ALA A 14 13.67 -16.09 -3.27
C ALA A 14 14.56 -15.09 -2.50
N ASP A 15 13.98 -14.02 -1.95
CA ASP A 15 14.67 -12.92 -1.28
C ASP A 15 14.29 -12.89 0.20
N GLU A 16 14.94 -13.75 1.00
CA GLU A 16 14.60 -13.91 2.41
C GLU A 16 15.00 -12.68 3.25
N GLU A 17 16.06 -11.97 2.85
CA GLU A 17 16.58 -10.79 3.52
C GLU A 17 15.54 -9.67 3.64
N VAL A 18 14.68 -9.51 2.63
CA VAL A 18 13.60 -8.52 2.61
C VAL A 18 12.60 -8.74 3.76
N PHE A 19 12.41 -9.97 4.24
CA PHE A 19 11.47 -10.27 5.33
C PHE A 19 12.10 -10.18 6.73
N GLU A 20 13.43 -10.25 6.81
CA GLU A 20 14.20 -10.18 8.06
C GLU A 20 14.51 -8.75 8.49
N GLY A 21 14.37 -7.78 7.59
CA GLY A 21 14.60 -6.37 7.87
C GLY A 21 13.76 -5.82 9.03
N LYS A 22 14.34 -4.84 9.75
CA LYS A 22 13.78 -4.20 10.95
C LYS A 22 13.99 -2.69 10.91
N GLY A 23 13.25 -1.97 11.75
CA GLY A 23 13.44 -0.53 11.94
C GLY A 23 12.75 0.38 10.91
N ASN A 24 11.97 -0.20 9.99
CA ASN A 24 11.11 0.54 9.08
C ASN A 24 9.82 -0.25 8.82
N PHE A 25 8.68 0.45 8.83
CA PHE A 25 7.36 -0.14 8.61
C PHE A 25 7.25 -0.87 7.26
N GLN A 26 8.07 -0.53 6.26
CA GLN A 26 8.15 -1.27 5.00
C GLN A 26 8.38 -2.78 5.20
N PHE A 27 9.16 -3.17 6.22
CA PHE A 27 9.45 -4.57 6.48
C PHE A 27 8.24 -5.32 7.06
N ASP A 28 7.39 -4.62 7.82
CA ASP A 28 6.10 -5.16 8.25
C ASP A 28 5.19 -5.41 7.04
N ILE A 29 5.19 -4.50 6.05
CA ILE A 29 4.43 -4.67 4.80
C ILE A 29 4.88 -5.91 4.05
N TYR A 30 6.19 -6.13 3.88
CA TYR A 30 6.70 -7.34 3.23
C TYR A 30 6.22 -8.62 3.95
N ARG A 31 6.28 -8.66 5.29
CA ARG A 31 5.77 -9.80 6.07
C ARG A 31 4.26 -10.00 5.93
N LEU A 32 3.49 -8.91 5.94
CA LEU A 32 2.04 -8.95 5.73
C LEU A 32 1.69 -9.46 4.32
N MET A 33 2.41 -9.00 3.29
CA MET A 33 2.23 -9.47 1.92
C MET A 33 2.62 -10.95 1.78
N ARG A 34 3.73 -11.41 2.40
CA ARG A 34 4.11 -12.82 2.42
C ARG A 34 3.02 -13.69 3.03
N LYS A 35 2.39 -13.23 4.11
CA LYS A 35 1.24 -13.90 4.74
C LYS A 35 0.02 -13.92 3.80
N ALA A 36 -0.32 -12.78 3.19
CA ALA A 36 -1.48 -12.66 2.30
C ALA A 36 -1.35 -13.53 1.03
N THR A 37 -0.16 -13.58 0.45
CA THR A 37 0.16 -14.40 -0.73
C THR A 37 0.42 -15.87 -0.38
N ARG A 38 0.52 -16.22 0.91
CA ARG A 38 1.02 -17.53 1.39
C ARG A 38 2.37 -17.89 0.76
N ASN A 39 3.22 -16.88 0.57
CA ASN A 39 4.51 -16.98 -0.13
C ASN A 39 4.41 -17.42 -1.61
N GLN A 40 3.24 -17.27 -2.26
CA GLN A 40 3.00 -17.60 -3.66
C GLN A 40 2.86 -16.33 -4.51
N TRP A 41 3.98 -15.65 -4.75
CA TRP A 41 4.03 -14.31 -5.37
C TRP A 41 3.64 -14.27 -6.85
N GLN A 42 3.60 -15.43 -7.52
CA GLN A 42 3.13 -15.54 -8.89
C GLN A 42 1.60 -15.32 -9.00
N LYS A 43 0.86 -15.50 -7.90
CA LYS A 43 -0.59 -15.29 -7.86
C LYS A 43 -0.93 -13.81 -7.71
N TYR A 44 -1.86 -13.34 -8.53
CA TYR A 44 -2.42 -12.01 -8.36
C TYR A 44 -3.14 -11.90 -7.03
N THR A 45 -2.60 -11.05 -6.14
CA THR A 45 -3.08 -10.88 -4.77
C THR A 45 -3.30 -9.38 -4.52
N PRO A 46 -4.47 -8.82 -4.89
CA PRO A 46 -4.69 -7.37 -4.97
C PRO A 46 -4.55 -6.61 -3.64
N ILE A 47 -4.75 -7.31 -2.52
CA ILE A 47 -4.54 -6.75 -1.18
C ILE A 47 -3.10 -6.25 -0.96
N THR A 48 -2.12 -6.79 -1.70
CA THR A 48 -0.72 -6.31 -1.63
C THR A 48 -0.60 -4.83 -2.03
N ASN A 49 -1.41 -4.35 -2.97
CA ASN A 49 -1.46 -2.94 -3.34
C ASN A 49 -2.09 -2.07 -2.22
N VAL A 50 -3.10 -2.59 -1.53
CA VAL A 50 -3.71 -1.91 -0.36
C VAL A 50 -2.67 -1.78 0.76
N LEU A 51 -1.91 -2.84 1.05
CA LEU A 51 -0.84 -2.82 2.04
C LEU A 51 0.24 -1.78 1.69
N TRP A 52 0.63 -1.66 0.42
CA TRP A 52 1.55 -0.61 -0.01
C TRP A 52 0.98 0.80 0.15
N LEU A 53 -0.31 1.01 -0.12
CA LEU A 53 -0.94 2.31 0.11
C LEU A 53 -0.99 2.67 1.59
N ILE A 54 -1.22 1.71 2.50
CA ILE A 54 -1.13 1.93 3.95
C ILE A 54 0.28 2.40 4.34
N TYR A 55 1.32 1.82 3.73
CA TYR A 55 2.69 2.29 3.95
C TYR A 55 2.91 3.72 3.46
N VAL A 56 2.44 4.04 2.24
CA VAL A 56 2.58 5.39 1.67
C VAL A 56 1.84 6.41 2.54
N GLU A 57 0.62 6.09 2.96
CA GLU A 57 -0.19 6.91 3.87
C GLU A 57 0.57 7.23 5.16
N ARG A 58 1.08 6.21 5.86
CA ARG A 58 1.86 6.41 7.09
C ARG A 58 3.15 7.20 6.84
N ASN A 59 3.89 6.88 5.78
CA ASN A 59 5.14 7.59 5.47
C ASN A 59 4.89 9.07 5.13
N LEU A 60 3.80 9.36 4.41
CA LEU A 60 3.38 10.72 4.13
C LEU A 60 2.97 11.44 5.41
N TYR A 61 2.16 10.81 6.26
CA TYR A 61 1.74 11.40 7.53
C TYR A 61 2.94 11.75 8.42
N GLU A 62 3.89 10.82 8.61
CA GLU A 62 5.12 11.06 9.37
C GLU A 62 5.92 12.25 8.83
N LYS A 63 6.01 12.38 7.50
CA LYS A 63 6.69 13.52 6.85
C LYS A 63 5.90 14.82 7.02
N LEU A 64 4.58 14.79 6.94
CA LEU A 64 3.74 15.97 7.17
C LEU A 64 3.89 16.47 8.61
N GLU A 65 3.88 15.57 9.59
CA GLU A 65 4.05 15.90 10.99
C GLU A 65 5.46 16.44 11.27
N LYS A 66 6.51 15.70 10.90
CA LYS A 66 7.91 16.07 11.15
C LYS A 66 8.29 17.41 10.53
N ASN A 67 7.80 17.69 9.33
CA ASN A 67 8.08 18.93 8.61
C ASN A 67 7.06 20.03 8.90
N GLN A 68 6.11 19.80 9.81
CA GLN A 68 5.08 20.76 10.21
C GLN A 68 4.27 21.29 9.01
N ILE A 69 4.00 20.41 8.04
CA ILE A 69 3.22 20.74 6.85
C ILE A 69 1.73 20.62 7.18
N GLY A 70 0.97 21.67 6.86
CA GLY A 70 -0.47 21.76 7.09
C GLY A 70 -0.88 22.06 8.54
N THR A 71 -2.16 22.36 8.77
CA THR A 71 -2.74 22.51 10.11
C THR A 71 -3.03 21.14 10.74
N CYS A 72 -3.37 21.13 12.04
CA CYS A 72 -3.82 19.92 12.71
C CYS A 72 -5.05 19.32 12.01
N GLU A 73 -6.02 20.17 11.66
CA GLU A 73 -7.25 19.80 10.97
C GLU A 73 -6.95 19.19 9.60
N GLN A 74 -6.02 19.76 8.84
CA GLN A 74 -5.63 19.22 7.54
C GLN A 74 -4.99 17.83 7.65
N ARG A 75 -4.13 17.62 8.66
CA ARG A 75 -3.54 16.30 8.94
C ARG A 75 -4.59 15.28 9.40
N LEU A 76 -5.60 15.72 10.18
CA LEU A 76 -6.73 14.87 10.56
C LEU A 76 -7.60 14.50 9.35
N CYS A 77 -7.91 15.46 8.48
CA CYS A 77 -8.65 15.19 7.23
C CYS A 77 -7.89 14.21 6.33
N PHE A 78 -6.56 14.31 6.27
CA PHE A 78 -5.72 13.34 5.56
C PHE A 78 -5.91 11.92 6.12
N LEU A 79 -5.83 11.73 7.44
CA LEU A 79 -6.07 10.41 8.05
C LEU A 79 -7.50 9.91 7.81
N GLN A 80 -8.49 10.79 7.92
CA GLN A 80 -9.89 10.45 7.67
C GLN A 80 -10.12 9.98 6.22
N PHE A 81 -9.42 10.58 5.25
CA PHE A 81 -9.51 10.16 3.85
C PHE A 81 -9.06 8.70 3.66
N PHE A 82 -8.06 8.25 4.40
CA PHE A 82 -7.58 6.86 4.33
C PHE A 82 -8.28 5.91 5.31
N ALA A 83 -9.24 6.38 6.11
CA ALA A 83 -9.86 5.57 7.18
C ALA A 83 -10.55 4.29 6.69
N SER A 84 -11.00 4.25 5.44
CA SER A 84 -11.61 3.05 4.83
C SER A 84 -10.60 2.11 4.16
N LEU A 85 -9.37 2.56 3.91
CA LEU A 85 -8.35 1.80 3.16
C LEU A 85 -8.04 0.47 3.84
N GLU A 86 -7.92 0.44 5.17
CA GLU A 86 -7.63 -0.79 5.92
C GLU A 86 -8.74 -1.85 5.84
N ARG A 87 -9.97 -1.45 5.43
CA ARG A 87 -11.11 -2.36 5.26
C ARG A 87 -11.25 -2.88 3.81
N SER A 88 -10.54 -2.29 2.87
CA SER A 88 -10.66 -2.60 1.44
C SER A 88 -9.87 -3.85 1.06
N GLN A 89 -10.43 -4.70 0.18
CA GLN A 89 -9.72 -5.87 -0.35
C GLN A 89 -8.86 -5.51 -1.56
N THR A 90 -9.29 -4.49 -2.32
CA THR A 90 -8.57 -3.93 -3.45
C THR A 90 -8.53 -2.40 -3.36
N VAL A 91 -7.59 -1.77 -4.07
CA VAL A 91 -7.55 -0.31 -4.23
C VAL A 91 -8.81 0.20 -4.95
N GLY A 92 -9.39 -0.61 -5.85
CA GLY A 92 -10.65 -0.27 -6.51
C GLY A 92 -11.79 -0.16 -5.50
N ASP A 93 -11.92 -1.12 -4.57
CA ASP A 93 -12.97 -1.09 -3.54
C ASP A 93 -12.88 0.18 -2.69
N TRP A 94 -11.65 0.62 -2.39
CA TRP A 94 -11.40 1.86 -1.69
C TRP A 94 -11.83 3.09 -2.50
N LEU A 95 -11.34 3.21 -3.75
CA LEU A 95 -11.61 4.35 -4.63
C LEU A 95 -13.10 4.53 -4.96
N TYR A 96 -13.83 3.41 -5.10
CA TYR A 96 -15.26 3.42 -5.39
C TYR A 96 -16.14 3.34 -4.14
N SER A 97 -15.55 3.35 -2.93
CA SER A 97 -16.32 3.33 -1.69
C SER A 97 -17.18 4.59 -1.54
N THR A 98 -18.35 4.46 -0.92
CA THR A 98 -19.24 5.60 -0.64
C THR A 98 -18.61 6.62 0.30
N GLU A 99 -17.58 6.21 1.05
CA GLU A 99 -16.79 7.03 1.96
C GLU A 99 -15.78 7.95 1.22
N MET A 100 -15.51 7.72 -0.08
CA MET A 100 -14.64 8.59 -0.88
C MET A 100 -15.34 9.93 -1.22
N PRO A 101 -14.66 11.09 -1.00
CA PRO A 101 -15.18 12.39 -1.39
C PRO A 101 -15.54 12.45 -2.87
N HIS A 102 -16.73 12.97 -3.17
CA HIS A 102 -17.29 12.97 -4.52
C HIS A 102 -16.42 13.65 -5.57
N PHE A 103 -15.59 14.65 -5.19
CA PHE A 103 -14.71 15.36 -6.13
C PHE A 103 -13.48 14.56 -6.58
N LEU A 104 -13.21 13.40 -5.97
CA LEU A 104 -12.11 12.49 -6.34
C LEU A 104 -12.61 11.24 -7.08
N ARG A 105 -13.91 11.09 -7.32
CA ARG A 105 -14.45 10.01 -8.15
C ARG A 105 -14.25 10.37 -9.62
N ALA A 106 -13.45 9.56 -10.33
CA ALA A 106 -13.21 9.69 -11.76
C ALA A 106 -14.45 9.32 -12.59
#